data_AF-A0A536XSI3-F1
#
_entry.id   AF-A0A536XSI3-F1
#
_cell.length_a   1.000
_cell.length_b   1.000
_cell.length_c   1.000
_cell.angle_alpha   90.00
_cell.angle_beta   90.00
_cell.angle_gamma   90.00
#
_symmetry.space_group_name_H-M   'P 1'
#
loop_
_entity.id
_entity.type
_entity.pdbx_description
1 polymer ?
#
loop_
_entity_poly.entity_id
_entity_poly.type
_entity_poly.pdbx_seq_one_letter_code
_entity_poly.pdbx_strand_id
1 'polypeptide(L)'
;AIEMGATAVVRFRLHRGEAAAKRITWPRFAHPGYFAPPEMAAPRNFIATMGMPITPEGRNENCDITLAARNAVINMIELLLERGWTREQAYVLCSVAVDLRVSNVVDVPNVTVSALLPEEIFSV
;
A
#
# COMPACT_ATOMS: atom_id res chain seq x y z
N ALA A 1 5.62 -4.26 7.89
CA ALA A 1 6.97 -3.64 7.89
C ALA A 1 7.97 -4.61 8.52
N ILE A 2 9.27 -4.47 8.22
CA ILE A 2 10.34 -5.21 8.89
C ILE A 2 10.95 -4.28 9.93
N GLU A 3 10.78 -4.62 11.21
CA GLU A 3 11.27 -3.80 12.32
C GLU A 3 12.79 -3.93 12.47
N MET A 4 13.48 -2.80 12.60
CA MET A 4 14.93 -2.76 12.80
C MET A 4 15.36 -1.55 13.63
N GLY A 5 16.50 -1.70 14.33
CA GLY A 5 17.18 -0.55 14.93
C GLY A 5 17.80 0.34 13.84
N ALA A 6 17.69 1.66 14.00
CA ALA A 6 18.25 2.63 13.06
C ALA A 6 18.85 3.84 13.80
N THR A 7 19.85 4.45 13.17
CA THR A 7 20.39 5.77 13.57
C THR A 7 20.17 6.73 12.42
N ALA A 8 19.64 7.92 12.70
CA ALA A 8 19.41 8.96 11.68
C ALA A 8 20.12 10.26 12.07
N VAL A 9 20.74 10.90 11.09
CA VAL A 9 21.29 12.27 11.23
C VAL A 9 20.31 13.24 10.60
N VAL A 10 19.81 14.18 11.39
CA VAL A 10 18.78 15.14 10.98
C VAL A 10 19.27 16.57 11.20
N ARG A 11 18.84 17.48 10.34
CA ARG A 11 19.09 18.92 10.46
C ARG A 11 17.76 19.65 10.61
N PHE A 12 17.64 20.43 11.67
CA PHE A 12 16.47 21.27 11.92
C PHE A 12 16.75 22.73 11.55
N ARG A 13 15.74 23.40 10.99
CA ARG A 13 15.74 24.85 10.76
C ARG A 13 14.35 25.41 11.06
N LEU A 14 14.31 26.55 11.75
CA LEU A 14 13.07 27.28 12.01
C LEU A 14 12.77 28.23 10.85
N HIS A 15 11.58 28.11 10.28
CA HIS A 15 11.04 29.03 9.28
C HIS A 15 9.89 29.84 9.91
N ARG A 16 10.24 30.93 10.59
CA ARG A 16 9.28 31.74 11.37
C ARG A 16 8.24 32.38 10.44
N GLY A 17 6.96 32.19 10.73
CA GLY A 17 5.84 32.75 9.96
C GLY A 17 5.47 32.01 8.67
N GLU A 18 6.30 31.06 8.22
CA GLU A 18 6.13 30.35 6.94
C GLU A 18 4.82 29.57 6.85
N ALA A 19 4.45 28.88 7.92
CA ALA A 19 3.22 28.10 7.97
C ALA A 19 1.97 28.97 7.79
N ALA A 20 1.94 30.15 8.41
CA ALA A 20 0.85 31.11 8.25
C ALA A 20 0.83 31.69 6.83
N ALA A 21 1.98 32.13 6.32
CA ALA A 21 2.12 32.69 4.98
C ALA A 21 1.68 31.72 3.88
N LYS A 22 1.99 30.42 4.03
CA LYS A 22 1.68 29.36 3.05
C LYS A 22 0.46 28.49 3.40
N ARG A 23 -0.30 28.87 4.43
CA ARG A 23 -1.46 28.12 4.95
C ARG A 23 -1.16 26.63 5.14
N ILE A 24 -0.03 26.31 5.75
CA ILE A 24 0.42 24.93 5.99
C ILE A 24 -0.33 24.40 7.22
N THR A 25 -1.26 23.46 7.01
CA THR A 25 -2.03 22.80 8.08
C THR A 25 -1.65 21.33 8.30
N TRP A 26 -0.90 20.74 7.35
CA TRP A 26 -0.40 19.37 7.40
C TRP A 26 1.08 19.33 6.98
N PRO A 27 1.85 18.32 7.41
CA PRO A 27 3.25 18.16 7.01
C PRO A 27 3.41 18.17 5.49
N ARG A 28 4.51 18.78 5.04
CA ARG A 28 4.93 18.75 3.64
C ARG A 28 6.35 18.19 3.59
N PHE A 29 6.59 17.29 2.66
CA PHE A 29 7.92 16.74 2.39
C PHE A 29 8.28 16.98 0.93
N ALA A 30 9.58 17.06 0.65
CA ALA A 30 10.11 17.19 -0.69
C ALA A 30 11.39 16.37 -0.79
N HIS A 31 11.58 15.72 -1.94
CA HIS A 31 12.78 14.96 -2.25
C HIS A 31 13.19 15.32 -3.70
N PRO A 32 14.46 15.66 -3.98
CA PRO A 32 14.87 16.19 -5.28
C PRO A 32 14.99 15.12 -6.39
N GLY A 33 14.77 13.85 -6.08
CA GLY A 33 14.82 12.73 -7.02
C GLY A 33 13.63 11.78 -6.87
N TYR A 34 13.84 10.49 -7.16
CA TYR A 34 12.85 9.46 -6.88
C TYR A 34 12.85 9.08 -5.40
N PHE A 35 11.70 9.14 -4.74
CA PHE A 35 11.54 8.74 -3.33
C PHE A 35 11.99 7.30 -3.08
N ALA A 36 11.65 6.40 -4.01
CA ALA A 36 12.18 5.06 -4.14
C ALA A 36 12.62 4.86 -5.60
N PRO A 37 13.65 4.05 -5.90
CA PRO A 37 14.03 3.72 -7.27
C PRO A 37 12.81 3.39 -8.13
N PRO A 38 12.75 3.79 -9.41
CA PRO A 38 11.58 3.57 -10.28
C PRO A 38 11.08 2.12 -10.29
N GLU A 39 12.01 1.16 -10.21
CA GLU A 39 11.74 -0.28 -10.12
C GLU A 39 10.91 -0.66 -8.87
N MET A 40 10.98 0.13 -7.80
CA MET A 40 10.18 -0.05 -6.58
C MET A 40 8.87 0.76 -6.62
N ALA A 41 8.79 1.82 -7.42
CA ALA A 41 7.59 2.66 -7.54
C ALA A 41 6.53 2.05 -8.46
N ALA A 42 6.91 1.15 -9.36
CA ALA A 42 6.00 0.25 -10.06
C ALA A 42 6.78 -1.02 -10.37
N PRO A 43 6.43 -2.17 -9.76
CA PRO A 43 7.15 -3.40 -10.03
C PRO A 43 7.05 -3.76 -11.51
N ARG A 44 8.17 -4.20 -12.12
CA ARG A 44 8.20 -4.57 -13.54
C ARG A 44 7.46 -5.88 -13.78
N ASN A 45 7.64 -6.87 -12.90
CA ASN A 45 6.93 -8.14 -12.91
C ASN A 45 6.20 -8.32 -11.57
N PHE A 46 4.87 -8.41 -11.59
CA PHE A 46 4.09 -8.56 -10.37
C PHE A 46 2.82 -9.35 -10.62
N ILE A 47 2.31 -9.91 -9.53
CA ILE A 47 0.93 -10.40 -9.45
C ILE A 47 0.11 -9.40 -8.67
N ALA A 48 -1.16 -9.30 -9.01
CA ALA A 48 -2.08 -8.43 -8.30
C ALA A 48 -3.42 -9.09 -8.06
N THR A 49 -3.99 -8.78 -6.92
CA THR A 49 -5.38 -9.04 -6.60
C THR A 49 -6.08 -7.73 -6.33
N MET A 50 -7.40 -7.74 -6.46
CA MET A 50 -8.21 -6.54 -6.30
C MET A 50 -9.29 -6.80 -5.26
N GLY A 51 -9.71 -5.72 -4.60
CA GLY A 51 -10.80 -5.72 -3.65
C GLY A 51 -11.77 -4.58 -3.93
N MET A 52 -13.04 -4.90 -3.77
CA MET A 52 -14.17 -3.97 -3.75
C MET A 52 -14.79 -3.99 -2.34
N PRO A 53 -15.57 -2.97 -1.94
CA PRO A 53 -16.18 -2.89 -0.62
C PRO A 53 -17.38 -3.84 -0.47
N ILE A 54 -17.21 -5.11 -0.82
CA ILE A 54 -18.25 -6.13 -0.76
C ILE A 54 -17.99 -7.02 0.46
N THR A 55 -18.98 -7.17 1.35
CA THR A 55 -18.88 -8.05 2.51
C THR A 55 -18.96 -9.53 2.08
N PRO A 56 -18.55 -10.49 2.92
CA PRO A 56 -18.69 -11.91 2.63
C PRO A 56 -20.13 -12.35 2.31
N GLU A 57 -21.13 -11.63 2.86
CA GLU A 57 -22.56 -11.86 2.61
C GLU A 57 -23.06 -11.21 1.31
N GLY A 58 -22.18 -10.56 0.55
CA GLY A 58 -22.50 -9.91 -0.73
C GLY A 58 -23.04 -8.48 -0.62
N ARG A 59 -23.01 -7.86 0.57
CA ARG A 59 -23.44 -6.46 0.73
C ARG A 59 -22.36 -5.52 0.19
N ASN A 60 -22.76 -4.56 -0.64
CA ASN A 60 -21.87 -3.52 -1.14
C ASN A 60 -21.90 -2.29 -0.22
N GLU A 61 -20.80 -2.04 0.48
CA GLU A 61 -20.63 -0.89 1.37
C GLU A 61 -20.25 0.37 0.59
N ASN A 62 -20.81 1.51 0.98
CA ASN A 62 -20.61 2.75 0.26
C ASN A 62 -19.20 3.32 0.47
N CYS A 63 -18.37 3.23 -0.58
CA CYS A 63 -17.03 3.82 -0.63
C CYS A 63 -16.11 3.39 0.53
N ASP A 64 -16.32 2.19 1.09
CA ASP A 64 -15.48 1.68 2.17
C ASP A 64 -14.12 1.20 1.64
N ILE A 65 -13.17 2.13 1.60
CA ILE A 65 -11.80 1.86 1.16
C ILE A 65 -11.06 0.88 2.06
N THR A 66 -11.45 0.80 3.34
CA THR A 66 -10.84 -0.11 4.31
C THR A 66 -11.26 -1.54 4.00
N LEU A 67 -12.55 -1.74 3.72
CA LEU A 67 -13.07 -3.04 3.29
C LEU A 67 -12.49 -3.46 1.93
N ALA A 68 -12.42 -2.54 0.96
CA ALA A 68 -11.80 -2.81 -0.32
C ALA A 68 -10.32 -3.23 -0.17
N ALA A 69 -9.54 -2.51 0.65
CA ALA A 69 -8.15 -2.86 0.93
C ALA A 69 -8.03 -4.22 1.63
N ARG A 70 -8.87 -4.50 2.64
CA ARG A 70 -8.93 -5.80 3.32
C ARG A 70 -9.19 -6.93 2.34
N ASN A 71 -10.16 -6.77 1.46
CA ASN A 71 -10.53 -7.78 0.48
C ASN A 71 -9.40 -8.01 -0.54
N ALA A 72 -8.71 -6.96 -0.99
CA ALA A 72 -7.54 -7.09 -1.87
C ALA A 72 -6.45 -7.96 -1.23
N VAL A 73 -6.12 -7.71 0.05
CA VAL A 73 -5.14 -8.49 0.81
C VAL A 73 -5.60 -9.93 1.02
N ILE A 74 -6.86 -10.17 1.39
CA ILE A 74 -7.39 -11.53 1.55
C ILE A 74 -7.27 -12.30 0.24
N ASN A 75 -7.64 -11.69 -0.88
CA ASN A 75 -7.50 -12.32 -2.19
C ASN A 75 -6.03 -12.62 -2.52
N MET A 76 -5.09 -11.76 -2.12
CA MET A 76 -3.65 -12.02 -2.31
C MET A 76 -3.19 -13.20 -1.45
N ILE A 77 -3.69 -13.30 -0.22
CA ILE A 77 -3.41 -14.44 0.66
C ILE A 77 -3.89 -15.73 0.00
N GLU A 78 -5.15 -15.79 -0.46
CA GLU A 78 -5.68 -16.98 -1.14
C GLU A 78 -4.86 -17.36 -2.39
N LEU A 79 -4.44 -16.38 -3.20
CA LEU A 79 -3.55 -16.62 -4.34
C LEU A 79 -2.19 -17.22 -3.93
N LEU A 80 -1.64 -16.80 -2.79
CA LEU A 80 -0.39 -17.37 -2.26
C LEU A 80 -0.60 -18.78 -1.70
N LEU A 81 -1.77 -19.06 -1.10
CA LEU A 81 -2.12 -20.42 -0.69
C LEU A 81 -2.20 -21.37 -1.89
N GLU A 82 -2.81 -20.93 -3.00
CA GLU A 82 -2.84 -21.69 -4.28
C GLU A 82 -1.42 -21.98 -4.80
N ARG A 83 -0.47 -21.08 -4.53
CA ARG A 83 0.95 -21.22 -4.87
C ARG A 83 1.76 -22.03 -3.85
N GLY A 84 1.13 -22.61 -2.83
CA GLY A 84 1.75 -23.53 -1.89
C GLY A 84 2.32 -22.91 -0.61
N TRP A 85 2.05 -21.63 -0.33
CA TRP A 85 2.44 -20.99 0.93
C TRP A 85 1.44 -21.32 2.04
N THR A 86 1.92 -21.42 3.30
CA THR A 86 0.98 -21.47 4.43
C THR A 86 0.27 -20.13 4.62
N ARG A 87 -0.86 -20.15 5.32
CA ARG A 87 -1.62 -18.93 5.61
C ARG A 87 -0.81 -17.89 6.38
N GLU A 88 -0.01 -18.34 7.35
CA GLU A 88 0.86 -17.48 8.15
C GLU A 88 1.97 -16.86 7.28
N GLN A 89 2.58 -17.65 6.39
CA GLN A 89 3.60 -17.16 5.46
C GLN A 89 3.02 -16.13 4.48
N ALA A 90 1.86 -16.43 3.90
CA ALA A 90 1.16 -15.52 2.99
C ALA A 90 0.78 -14.20 3.67
N TYR A 91 0.29 -14.26 4.92
CA TYR A 91 -0.01 -13.07 5.72
C TYR A 91 1.24 -12.22 5.98
N VAL A 92 2.36 -12.86 6.35
CA VAL A 92 3.64 -12.15 6.57
C VAL A 92 4.14 -11.51 5.27
N LEU A 93 4.12 -12.23 4.15
CA LEU A 93 4.47 -11.68 2.82
C LEU A 93 3.62 -10.46 2.48
N CYS A 94 2.30 -10.54 2.68
CA CYS A 94 1.41 -9.41 2.45
C CYS A 94 1.71 -8.21 3.38
N SER A 95 2.16 -8.45 4.60
CA SER A 95 2.49 -7.37 5.56
C SER A 95 3.77 -6.61 5.23
N VAL A 96 4.67 -7.20 4.44
CA VAL A 96 6.02 -6.65 4.20
C VAL A 96 6.31 -6.32 2.75
N ALA A 97 5.72 -7.05 1.79
CA ALA A 97 6.08 -6.97 0.38
C ALA A 97 4.93 -6.54 -0.54
N VAL A 98 3.67 -6.57 -0.07
CA VAL A 98 2.54 -6.10 -0.87
C VAL A 98 2.41 -4.58 -0.78
N ASP A 99 2.27 -3.94 -1.95
CA ASP A 99 1.90 -2.54 -2.07
C ASP A 99 0.39 -2.40 -2.32
N LEU A 100 -0.29 -1.58 -1.52
CA LEU A 100 -1.72 -1.31 -1.68
C LEU A 100 -1.93 -0.01 -2.45
N ARG A 101 -2.64 -0.12 -3.58
CA ARG A 101 -2.95 1.01 -4.45
C ARG A 101 -4.43 1.28 -4.50
N VAL A 102 -4.79 2.52 -4.23
CA VAL A 102 -6.13 3.03 -4.49
C VAL A 102 -6.27 3.22 -5.99
N SER A 103 -6.96 2.29 -6.65
CA SER A 103 -7.04 2.20 -8.11
C SER A 103 -8.20 3.03 -8.67
N ASN A 104 -9.32 3.10 -7.95
CA ASN A 104 -10.49 3.91 -8.33
C ASN A 104 -11.26 4.35 -7.08
N VAL A 105 -11.70 5.61 -7.06
CA VAL A 105 -12.55 6.18 -6.00
C VAL A 105 -13.77 6.94 -6.53
N VAL A 106 -14.05 6.84 -7.83
CA VAL A 106 -15.05 7.68 -8.50
C VAL A 106 -16.35 6.91 -8.82
N ASP A 107 -16.29 5.59 -8.88
CA ASP A 107 -17.41 4.74 -9.29
C ASP A 107 -18.32 4.35 -8.11
N VAL A 108 -18.93 5.34 -7.45
CA VAL A 108 -19.79 5.14 -6.28
C VAL A 108 -20.89 4.08 -6.53
N PRO A 109 -21.10 3.10 -5.63
CA PRO A 109 -20.46 2.92 -4.32
C PRO A 109 -19.10 2.19 -4.35
N ASN A 110 -18.67 1.71 -5.52
CA ASN A 110 -17.50 0.86 -5.70
C ASN A 110 -16.20 1.66 -5.71
N VAL A 111 -15.51 1.67 -4.58
CA VAL A 111 -14.08 1.97 -4.55
C VAL A 111 -13.29 0.70 -4.83
N THR A 112 -12.10 0.84 -5.41
CA THR A 112 -11.28 -0.32 -5.77
C THR A 112 -9.86 -0.15 -5.26
N VAL A 113 -9.36 -1.16 -4.56
CA VAL A 113 -7.97 -1.25 -4.09
C VAL A 113 -7.31 -2.45 -4.74
N SER A 114 -6.08 -2.28 -5.22
CA SER A 114 -5.23 -3.33 -5.74
C SER A 114 -4.12 -3.65 -4.74
N ALA A 115 -3.85 -4.94 -4.51
CA ALA A 115 -2.70 -5.44 -3.78
C ALA A 115 -1.68 -5.97 -4.79
N LEU A 116 -0.51 -5.34 -4.89
CA LEU A 116 0.53 -5.70 -5.85
C LEU A 116 1.68 -6.40 -5.12
N LEU A 117 2.08 -7.58 -5.59
CA LEU A 117 3.23 -8.33 -5.08
C LEU A 117 4.28 -8.48 -6.18
N PRO A 118 5.47 -7.88 -6.05
CA PRO A 118 6.56 -8.10 -7.00
C PRO A 118 6.96 -9.58 -7.04
N GLU A 119 7.05 -10.17 -8.24
CA GLU A 119 7.42 -11.58 -8.40
C GLU A 119 8.94 -11.80 -8.19
N GLU A 120 9.76 -10.75 -8.31
CA GLU A 120 11.22 -10.84 -8.11
C GLU A 120 11.63 -11.25 -6.70
N ILE A 121 10.73 -11.14 -5.70
CA ILE A 121 11.03 -11.60 -4.33
C ILE A 121 11.15 -13.13 -4.23
N PHE A 122 10.66 -13.87 -5.23
CA PHE A 122 10.72 -15.32 -5.30
C PHE A 122 11.89 -15.85 -6.13
N SER A 123 12.54 -14.99 -6.93
CA SER A 123 13.75 -15.35 -7.67
C SER A 123 14.97 -15.24 -6.77
N VAL A 124 15.50 -16.39 -6.36
CA VAL A 124 16.81 -16.53 -5.70
C VAL A 124 17.82 -17.05 -6.70
#